data_AF-A0AAV0RUS6-F1
#
_entry.id   AF-A0AAV0RUS6-F1
#
_cell.length_a   1.000
_cell.length_b   1.000
_cell.length_c   1.000
_cell.angle_alpha   90.00
_cell.angle_beta   90.00
_cell.angle_gamma   90.00
#
_symmetry.space_group_name_H-M   'P 1'
#
loop_
_entity.id
_entity.type
_entity.pdbx_description
1 polymer ?
#
loop_
_entity_poly.entity_id
_entity_poly.type
_entity_poly.pdbx_seq_one_letter_code
_entity_poly.pdbx_strand_id
1 'polypeptide(L)' 'MFQTSFSEWKENVEFTLGVLDLDMALTIDKPPSITNTSTDDEKTLFKAWEKSDRLSVYVFTYDNC' A
#
# COMPACT_ATOMS: atom_id res chain seq x y z
N MET A 1 16.89 23.85 -10.60
CA MET A 1 17.04 22.57 -11.34
C MET A 1 16.86 21.32 -10.47
N PHE A 2 16.96 21.40 -9.13
CA PHE A 2 16.73 20.26 -8.22
C PHE A 2 15.26 20.03 -7.79
N GLN A 3 14.37 21.00 -8.00
CA GLN A 3 12.96 20.86 -7.61
C GLN A 3 12.13 20.02 -8.60
N THR A 4 12.47 20.06 -9.89
CA THR A 4 11.78 19.28 -10.94
C THR A 4 11.95 17.78 -10.73
N SER A 5 13.17 17.34 -10.41
CA SER A 5 13.48 15.92 -10.16
C SER A 5 12.80 15.37 -8.91
N PHE A 6 12.69 16.16 -7.84
CA PHE A 6 11.96 15.72 -6.64
C PHE A 6 10.46 15.67 -6.88
N SER A 7 9.90 16.66 -7.58
CA SER A 7 8.46 16.70 -7.87
C SER A 7 8.03 15.57 -8.81
N GLU A 8 8.81 15.27 -9.86
CA GLU A 8 8.55 14.14 -10.76
C GLU A 8 8.66 12.79 -10.04
N TRP A 9 9.72 12.61 -9.24
CA TRP A 9 9.87 11.39 -8.45
C TRP A 9 8.70 11.20 -7.48
N LYS A 10 8.31 12.28 -6.78
CA LYS A 10 7.20 12.26 -5.83
C LYS A 10 5.87 11.91 -6.53
N GLU A 11 5.58 12.55 -7.66
CA GLU A 11 4.36 12.30 -8.43
C GLU A 11 4.31 10.85 -8.94
N ASN A 12 5.44 10.30 -9.41
CA ASN A 12 5.51 8.92 -9.86
C ASN A 12 5.33 7.90 -8.71
N VAL A 13 5.84 8.22 -7.52
CA VAL A 13 5.61 7.42 -6.31
C VAL A 13 4.15 7.50 -5.88
N GLU A 14 3.55 8.69 -5.82
CA GLU A 14 2.14 8.87 -5.47
C GLU A 14 1.20 8.20 -6.48
N PHE A 15 1.51 8.27 -7.78
CA PHE A 15 0.73 7.61 -8.84
C PHE A 15 0.80 6.09 -8.71
N THR A 16 2.00 5.53 -8.57
CA THR A 16 2.21 4.08 -8.39
C THR A 16 1.50 3.56 -7.15
N LEU A 17 1.61 4.28 -6.02
CA LEU A 17 0.96 3.90 -4.77
C LEU A 17 -0.57 3.98 -4.87
N GLY A 18 -1.11 5.02 -5.51
CA GLY A 18 -2.54 5.20 -5.70
C GLY A 18 -3.16 4.20 -6.68
N VAL A 19 -2.46 3.85 -7.78
CA VAL A 19 -2.94 2.85 -8.76
C VAL A 19 -2.97 1.44 -8.16
N LEU A 20 -2.07 1.14 -7.23
CA LEU A 20 -1.94 -0.18 -6.61
C LEU A 20 -2.72 -0.32 -5.28
N ASP A 21 -3.46 0.71 -4.86
CA ASP A 21 -4.11 0.81 -3.53
C ASP A 21 -3.13 0.56 -2.37
N LEU A 22 -1.86 0.94 -2.52
CA LEU A 22 -0.80 0.67 -1.55
C LEU A 22 -0.81 1.61 -0.34
N ASP A 23 -1.48 2.75 -0.50
CA ASP A 23 -1.67 3.76 0.54
C ASP A 23 -2.25 3.17 1.82
N MET A 24 -3.13 2.18 1.71
CA MET A 24 -3.82 1.58 2.85
C MET A 24 -2.89 0.80 3.78
N ALA A 25 -1.90 0.07 3.26
CA ALA A 25 -0.91 -0.62 4.10
C ALA A 25 0.13 0.34 4.69
N LEU A 26 0.38 1.47 4.03
CA LEU A 26 1.33 2.49 4.49
C LEU A 26 0.72 3.43 5.53
N THR A 27 -0.60 3.59 5.54
CA THR A 27 -1.32 4.53 6.41
C THR A 27 -2.04 3.87 7.58
N ILE A 28 -2.33 2.57 7.49
CA ILE A 28 -3.07 1.83 8.52
C ILE A 28 -2.17 0.73 9.10
N ASP A 29 -2.03 0.76 10.42
CA ASP A 29 -1.39 -0.34 11.16
C ASP A 29 -2.10 -1.66 10.90
N LYS A 30 -1.34 -2.76 10.99
CA LYS A 30 -1.86 -4.11 10.72
C LYS A 30 -3.18 -4.38 11.48
N PRO A 31 -4.31 -4.56 10.77
CA PRO A 31 -5.57 -4.87 11.41
C PRO A 31 -5.50 -6.25 12.09
N PRO A 32 -6.30 -6.46 13.15
CA PRO A 32 -6.35 -7.74 13.84
C PRO A 32 -6.76 -8.85 12.87
N SER A 33 -6.19 -10.05 13.09
CA SER A 33 -6.54 -11.21 12.27
C SER A 33 -8.04 -11.48 12.30
N ILE A 34 -8.60 -11.77 11.13
CA ILE A 34 -10.00 -12.15 10.98
C ILE A 34 -10.28 -13.36 11.87
N THR A 35 -11.34 -13.28 12.67
CA THR A 35 -11.87 -14.40 13.47
C THR A 35 -13.25 -14.80 12.96
N ASN A 36 -13.79 -15.94 13.41
CA ASN A 36 -15.12 -16.40 13.00
C ASN A 36 -16.26 -15.44 13.37
N THR A 37 -16.01 -14.53 14.32
CA THR A 37 -16.95 -13.48 14.74
C THR A 37 -16.79 -12.18 13.97
N SER A 38 -15.77 -12.06 13.11
CA SER A 38 -15.51 -10.83 12.36
C SER A 38 -16.62 -10.54 11.36
N THR A 39 -16.95 -9.26 11.25
CA THR A 39 -17.94 -8.78 10.30
C THR A 39 -17.42 -8.88 8.87
N ASP A 40 -18.32 -8.83 7.89
CA ASP A 40 -17.90 -8.89 6.48
C ASP A 40 -17.12 -7.63 6.06
N ASP A 41 -17.36 -6.49 6.72
CA ASP A 41 -16.59 -5.26 6.54
C ASP A 41 -15.16 -5.42 7.07
N GLU A 42 -14.97 -6.01 8.26
CA GLU A 42 -13.65 -6.30 8.82
C GLU A 42 -12.85 -7.27 7.95
N LYS A 43 -13.53 -8.29 7.38
CA LYS A 43 -12.91 -9.23 6.43
C LYS A 43 -12.48 -8.52 5.15
N THR A 44 -13.29 -7.60 4.66
CA THR A 44 -13.00 -6.83 3.44
C THR A 44 -11.82 -5.90 3.67
N LEU A 45 -11.79 -5.19 4.80
CA LEU A 45 -10.70 -4.32 5.22
C LEU A 45 -9.38 -5.09 5.33
N PHE A 46 -9.38 -6.25 6.02
CA PHE A 46 -8.19 -7.07 6.19
C PHE A 46 -7.66 -7.61 4.84
N LYS A 47 -8.55 -8.02 3.93
CA LYS A 47 -8.14 -8.45 2.57
C LYS A 47 -7.53 -7.32 1.75
N ALA A 48 -8.11 -6.11 1.83
CA ALA A 48 -7.56 -4.94 1.17
C ALA A 48 -6.16 -4.61 1.74
N TRP A 49 -6.03 -4.60 3.07
CA TRP A 49 -4.75 -4.39 3.73
C TRP A 49 -3.70 -5.45 3.36
N GLU A 50 -4.06 -6.74 3.34
CA GLU A 50 -3.13 -7.84 2.96
C GLU A 50 -2.67 -7.73 1.50
N LYS A 51 -3.57 -7.34 0.59
CA LYS A 51 -3.22 -7.05 -0.81
C LYS A 51 -2.19 -5.93 -0.88
N SER A 52 -2.43 -4.84 -0.15
CA SER A 52 -1.54 -3.68 -0.12
C SER A 52 -0.18 -4.01 0.52
N ASP A 53 -0.16 -4.77 1.62
CA ASP A 53 1.08 -5.21 2.29
C ASP A 53 1.95 -6.05 1.34
N ARG A 54 1.36 -7.04 0.66
CA ARG A 54 2.08 -7.89 -0.30
C ARG A 54 2.62 -7.09 -1.50
N LEU A 55 1.83 -6.17 -2.03
CA LEU A 55 2.25 -5.33 -3.14
C LEU A 55 3.35 -4.35 -2.72
N SER A 56 3.33 -3.87 -1.47
CA SER A 56 4.38 -2.98 -0.96
C SER A 56 5.72 -3.69 -0.93
N VAL A 57 5.74 -4.95 -0.46
CA VAL A 57 6.94 -5.80 -0.50
C VAL A 57 7.42 -5.96 -1.93
N TYR A 58 6.54 -6.17 -2.91
CA TYR A 58 6.93 -6.31 -4.31
C TYR A 58 7.60 -5.04 -4.85
N VAL A 59 6.99 -3.86 -4.65
CA VAL A 59 7.54 -2.58 -5.11
C VAL A 59 8.90 -2.32 -4.46
N PHE A 60 9.01 -2.46 -3.14
CA PHE A 60 10.26 -2.21 -2.44
C PHE A 60 11.35 -3.25 -2.73
N THR A 61 10.99 -4.48 -3.13
CA THR A 61 11.99 -5.52 -3.46
C THR A 61 12.41 -5.54 -4.92
N TYR A 62 11.54 -5.15 -5.86
CA TYR A 62 11.85 -5.14 -7.29
C TYR A 62 12.54 -3.87 -7.78
N ASP A 63 12.36 -2.73 -7.11
CA ASP A 63 13.05 -1.46 -7.45
C ASP A 63 14.50 -1.39 -6.87
N ASN A 64 15.01 -2.48 -6.29
CA ASN A 64 16.40 -2.61 -5.81
C ASN A 64 17.37 -3.21 -6.86
N CYS A 65 17.03 -3.17 -8.15
CA CYS A 65 17.91 -3.53 -9.28
C CYS A 65 18.30 -2.31 -10.11
#